data_AF-A0A3M2SWR8-F1
#
_entry.id   AF-A0A3M2SWR8-F1
#
_cell.length_a   1.000
_cell.length_b   1.000
_cell.length_c   1.000
_cell.angle_alpha   90.00
_cell.angle_beta   90.00
_cell.angle_gamma   90.00
#
_symmetry.space_group_name_H-M   'P 1'
#
loop_
_entity.id
_entity.type
_entity.pdbx_description
1 polymer ?
#
loop_
_entity_poly.entity_id
_entity_poly.type
_entity_poly.pdbx_seq_one_letter_code
_entity_poly.pdbx_strand_id
1 'polypeptide(L)'
;MALRSLPFSLRIPLIILKVSFLLAPLAPLKLRARVLGLGRLFGSIRHIHEHDLHVIPDTLYTEDLHYHASSHLLFGASEGNYKTRNTWFPP
;
A
#
# COMPACT_ATOMS: atom_id res chain seq x y z
N MET A 1 -22.26 37.33 -11.41
CA MET A 1 -22.59 38.11 -12.63
C MET A 1 -21.49 38.13 -13.71
N ALA A 2 -20.23 37.70 -13.43
CA ALA A 2 -19.09 37.85 -14.36
C ALA A 2 -18.83 36.73 -15.40
N LEU A 3 -19.41 35.52 -15.24
CA LEU A 3 -19.07 34.37 -16.12
C LEU A 3 -19.81 34.34 -17.47
N ARG A 4 -20.83 35.18 -17.65
CA ARG A 4 -21.69 35.13 -18.85
C ARG A 4 -21.11 35.89 -20.06
N SER A 5 -20.11 36.76 -19.85
CA SER A 5 -19.50 37.60 -20.89
C SER A 5 -18.22 37.02 -21.52
N LEU A 6 -17.72 35.86 -21.06
CA LEU A 6 -16.52 35.24 -21.62
C LEU A 6 -16.83 34.48 -22.93
N PRO A 7 -15.94 34.54 -23.95
CA PRO A 7 -16.12 33.78 -25.19
C PRO A 7 -16.08 32.27 -24.93
N PHE A 8 -16.85 31.49 -25.70
CA PHE A 8 -17.02 30.04 -25.50
C PHE A 8 -15.68 29.29 -25.44
N SER A 9 -14.69 29.72 -26.23
CA SER A 9 -13.33 29.15 -26.28
C SER A 9 -12.57 29.24 -24.95
N LEU A 10 -12.88 30.23 -24.09
CA LEU A 10 -12.24 30.41 -22.77
C LEU A 10 -13.03 29.76 -21.62
N ARG A 11 -14.25 29.29 -21.86
CA ARG A 11 -15.08 28.67 -20.80
C ARG A 11 -14.61 27.26 -20.46
N ILE A 12 -14.27 26.47 -21.46
CA ILE A 12 -13.78 25.09 -21.31
C ILE A 12 -12.48 25.02 -20.48
N PRO A 13 -11.41 25.77 -20.79
CA PRO A 13 -10.18 25.73 -19.99
C PRO A 13 -10.41 26.23 -18.56
N LEU A 14 -11.30 27.21 -18.35
CA LEU A 14 -11.63 27.69 -17.02
C LEU A 14 -12.41 26.66 -16.19
N ILE A 15 -13.28 25.88 -16.83
CA ILE A 15 -13.97 24.75 -16.19
C ILE A 15 -12.95 23.66 -15.80
N ILE A 16 -12.05 23.29 -16.73
CA ILE A 16 -11.00 22.30 -16.45
C ILE A 16 -10.11 22.75 -15.30
N LEU A 17 -9.69 24.02 -15.28
CA LEU A 17 -8.86 24.58 -14.20
C LEU A 17 -9.58 24.50 -12.85
N LYS A 18 -10.86 24.86 -12.80
CA LYS A 18 -11.67 24.79 -11.57
C LYS A 18 -11.84 23.35 -11.09
N VAL A 19 -12.14 22.43 -12.00
CA VAL A 19 -12.29 21.01 -11.68
C VAL A 19 -10.97 20.44 -11.17
N SER A 20 -9.85 20.70 -11.85
CA SER A 20 -8.52 20.26 -11.41
C SER A 20 -8.14 20.83 -10.05
N PHE A 21 -8.41 22.11 -9.79
CA PHE A 21 -8.16 22.73 -8.48
C PHE A 21 -9.01 22.10 -7.37
N LEU A 22 -10.28 21.80 -7.64
CA LEU A 22 -11.18 21.13 -6.70
C LEU A 22 -10.79 19.66 -6.45
N LEU A 23 -10.23 18.97 -7.44
CA LEU A 23 -9.82 17.57 -7.32
C LEU A 23 -8.38 17.37 -6.82
N ALA A 24 -7.54 18.41 -6.88
CA ALA A 24 -6.15 18.35 -6.41
C ALA A 24 -5.99 17.80 -4.98
N PRO A 25 -6.87 18.13 -3.99
CA PRO A 25 -6.81 17.56 -2.65
C PRO A 25 -7.09 16.04 -2.58
N LEU A 26 -7.66 15.42 -3.62
CA LEU A 26 -7.89 13.98 -3.67
C LEU A 26 -6.64 13.18 -4.06
N ALA A 27 -5.64 13.82 -4.68
CA ALA A 27 -4.38 13.19 -5.05
C ALA A 27 -3.66 12.53 -3.85
N PRO A 28 -3.45 13.21 -2.70
CA PRO A 28 -2.85 12.57 -1.52
C PRO A 28 -3.73 11.45 -0.94
N LEU A 29 -5.05 11.54 -1.05
CA LEU A 29 -5.96 10.48 -0.60
C LEU A 29 -5.82 9.22 -1.45
N LYS A 30 -5.72 9.37 -2.78
CA LYS A 30 -5.50 8.25 -3.70
C LYS A 30 -4.18 7.55 -3.41
N LEU A 31 -3.11 8.30 -3.14
CA LEU A 31 -1.82 7.73 -2.78
C LEU A 31 -1.90 6.99 -1.44
N ARG A 32 -2.52 7.58 -0.41
CA ARG A 32 -2.71 6.94 0.91
C ARG A 32 -3.52 5.65 0.80
N ALA A 33 -4.61 5.67 0.04
CA ALA A 33 -5.41 4.47 -0.21
C ALA A 33 -4.58 3.36 -0.87
N ARG A 34 -3.72 3.73 -1.83
CA ARG A 34 -2.83 2.78 -2.50
C ARG A 34 -1.73 2.24 -1.57
N VAL A 35 -1.12 3.08 -0.75
CA VAL A 35 -0.08 2.69 0.23
C VAL A 35 -0.66 1.76 1.29
N LEU A 36 -1.86 2.07 1.80
CA LEU A 36 -2.60 1.20 2.72
C LEU A 36 -3.15 -0.07 2.05
N GLY A 37 -2.98 -0.21 0.73
CA GLY A 37 -3.41 -1.39 -0.01
C GLY A 37 -4.93 -1.56 -0.11
N LEU A 38 -5.73 -0.48 -0.01
CA LEU A 38 -7.17 -0.54 -0.29
C LEU A 38 -7.37 -1.02 -1.73
N GLY A 39 -7.88 -2.25 -1.89
CA GLY A 39 -7.98 -2.97 -3.17
C GLY A 39 -7.16 -4.26 -3.25
N ARG A 40 -6.23 -4.49 -2.30
CA ARG A 40 -5.49 -5.76 -2.14
C ARG A 40 -6.15 -6.72 -1.14
N LEU A 41 -7.15 -6.27 -0.39
CA LEU A 41 -7.79 -7.00 0.72
C LEU A 41 -8.39 -8.36 0.32
N PHE A 42 -8.78 -8.53 -0.95
CA PHE A 42 -9.38 -9.76 -1.47
C PHE A 42 -8.55 -10.43 -2.57
N GLY A 43 -7.32 -9.96 -2.79
CA GLY A 43 -6.41 -10.58 -3.75
C GLY A 43 -5.82 -11.87 -3.19
N SER A 44 -5.77 -12.93 -4.00
CA SER A 44 -4.97 -14.10 -3.67
C SER A 44 -3.50 -13.69 -3.51
N ILE A 45 -2.82 -14.15 -2.45
CA ILE A 45 -1.35 -14.07 -2.36
C ILE A 45 -0.79 -14.79 -3.59
N ARG A 46 -0.16 -14.03 -4.49
CA ARG A 46 0.49 -14.59 -5.69
C ARG A 46 1.99 -14.42 -5.56
N HIS A 47 2.71 -15.51 -5.73
CA HIS A 47 4.15 -15.46 -5.89
C HIS A 47 4.48 -14.83 -7.25
N ILE A 48 5.34 -13.80 -7.26
CA ILE A 48 5.69 -13.06 -8.49
C ILE A 48 6.40 -13.97 -9.51
N HIS A 49 7.08 -15.01 -9.04
CA HIS A 49 7.80 -15.98 -9.87
C HIS A 49 7.03 -17.28 -10.09
N GLU A 50 5.71 -17.29 -9.90
CA GLU A 50 4.84 -18.44 -10.22
C GLU A 50 5.22 -19.76 -9.53
N HIS A 51 5.80 -19.67 -8.33
CA HIS A 51 6.03 -20.83 -7.48
C HIS A 51 4.85 -21.04 -6.55
N ASP A 52 4.65 -22.29 -6.16
CA ASP A 52 3.64 -22.63 -5.17
C ASP A 52 3.95 -21.95 -3.83
N LEU A 53 2.89 -21.52 -3.15
CA LEU A 53 3.02 -20.92 -1.83
C LEU A 53 3.41 -22.01 -0.83
N HIS A 54 4.57 -21.85 -0.20
CA HIS A 54 5.02 -22.73 0.88
C HIS A 54 4.83 -22.06 2.24
N VAL A 55 4.19 -22.77 3.16
CA VAL A 55 4.03 -22.35 4.56
C VAL A 55 5.13 -23.00 5.38
N ILE A 56 5.91 -22.18 6.09
CA ILE A 56 6.94 -22.65 7.02
C ILE A 56 6.26 -22.80 8.40
N PRO A 57 6.29 -23.97 9.04
CA PRO A 57 5.71 -24.15 10.37
C PRO A 57 6.50 -23.36 11.43
N ASP A 58 5.86 -23.10 12.57
CA ASP A 58 6.48 -22.47 13.75
C ASP A 58 7.01 -21.03 13.54
N THR A 59 6.58 -20.35 12.47
CA THR A 59 6.89 -18.94 12.18
C THR A 59 5.76 -18.01 12.63
N LEU A 60 5.32 -18.15 13.88
CA LEU A 60 4.30 -17.26 14.47
C LEU A 60 4.88 -15.85 14.61
N TYR A 61 4.15 -14.87 14.08
CA TYR A 61 4.50 -13.44 14.11
C TYR A 61 5.94 -13.14 13.65
N THR A 62 6.42 -13.83 12.62
CA THR A 62 7.72 -13.55 11.99
C THR A 62 7.64 -12.33 11.08
N GLU A 63 8.43 -11.29 11.38
CA GLU A 63 8.51 -10.08 10.55
C GLU A 63 9.57 -10.24 9.44
N ASP A 64 10.78 -10.61 9.84
CA ASP A 64 11.93 -10.70 8.95
C ASP A 64 12.44 -12.13 8.81
N LEU A 65 12.96 -12.44 7.62
CA LEU A 65 13.61 -13.71 7.29
C LEU A 65 14.97 -13.43 6.64
N HIS A 66 16.00 -14.16 7.08
CA HIS A 66 17.34 -14.07 6.53
C HIS A 66 17.90 -15.47 6.24
N TYR A 67 18.21 -15.72 4.96
CA TYR A 67 18.88 -16.95 4.56
C TYR A 67 20.39 -16.80 4.71
N HIS A 68 20.99 -17.65 5.54
CA HIS A 68 22.44 -17.68 5.73
C HIS A 68 23.05 -18.83 4.92
N ALA A 69 23.70 -18.47 3.81
CA ALA A 69 24.21 -19.42 2.82
C ALA A 69 25.21 -20.42 3.39
N SER A 70 26.12 -20.00 4.27
CA SER A 70 27.17 -20.88 4.80
C SER A 70 26.63 -22.03 5.66
N SER A 71 25.58 -21.77 6.44
CA SER A 71 24.95 -22.81 7.28
C SER A 71 23.76 -23.50 6.62
N HIS A 72 23.29 -22.99 5.47
CA HIS A 72 22.05 -23.44 4.83
C HIS A 72 20.83 -23.35 5.78
N LEU A 73 20.80 -22.30 6.62
CA LEU A 73 19.71 -22.08 7.57
C LEU A 73 18.96 -20.80 7.24
N LEU A 74 17.68 -20.80 7.55
CA LEU A 74 16.82 -19.62 7.51
C LEU A 74 16.62 -19.13 8.95
N PHE A 75 17.02 -17.89 9.22
CA PHE A 75 16.82 -17.23 10.50
C PHE A 75 15.61 -16.31 10.40
N GLY A 76 14.76 -16.32 11.42
CA GLY A 76 13.58 -15.45 11.48
C GLY A 76 13.57 -14.61 12.75
N ALA A 77 13.15 -13.35 12.61
CA ALA A 77 12.80 -12.51 13.76
C ALA A 77 11.34 -12.82 14.12
N SER A 78 11.15 -13.82 14.99
CA SER A 78 9.84 -14.36 15.35
C SER A 78 9.55 -14.18 16.84
N GLU A 79 8.29 -13.93 17.18
CA GLU A 79 7.80 -13.93 18.56
C GLU A 79 6.62 -14.89 18.66
N GLY A 80 6.76 -15.94 19.47
CA GLY A 80 5.72 -16.97 19.62
C GLY A 80 4.53 -16.53 20.49
N ASN A 81 4.68 -15.46 21.28
CA ASN A 81 3.68 -15.00 22.22
C ASN A 81 2.99 -13.70 21.76
N TYR A 82 1.69 -13.82 21.47
CA TYR A 82 0.84 -12.71 21.07
C TYR A 82 0.87 -11.52 22.05
N LYS A 83 0.98 -11.78 23.36
CA LYS A 83 0.96 -10.74 24.38
C LYS A 83 2.22 -9.88 24.39
N THR A 84 3.36 -10.43 23.95
CA THR A 84 4.65 -9.75 23.97
C THR A 84 5.08 -9.24 22.61
N ARG A 85 4.45 -9.66 21.49
CA ARG A 85 4.85 -9.21 20.15
C ARG A 85 4.99 -7.70 19.97
N ASN A 86 4.09 -6.92 20.60
CA ASN A 86 4.09 -5.47 20.45
C ASN A 86 5.18 -4.77 21.29
N THR A 87 5.97 -5.53 22.08
CA THR A 87 7.16 -4.99 22.76
C THR A 87 8.38 -5.03 21.86
N TRP A 88 8.43 -6.00 20.94
CA TRP A 88 9.49 -6.12 19.95
C TRP A 88 9.23 -5.25 18.72
N PHE A 89 7.96 -5.05 18.37
CA PHE A 89 7.55 -4.30 17.18
C PHE A 89 6.53 -3.21 17.56
N PRO A 90 6.69 -1.96 17.07
CA PRO A 90 5.69 -0.94 17.28
C PRO A 90 4.33 -1.37 16.69
N PRO A 91 3.21 -1.02 17.35
CA PRO A 91 1.87 -1.43 16.93
C PRO A 91 1.43 -0.84 15.58
#